data_AF-X1ISI9-F1
#
_entry.id   AF-X1ISI9-F1
#
_cell.length_a   1.000
_cell.length_b   1.000
_cell.length_c   1.000
_cell.angle_alpha   90.00
_cell.angle_beta   90.00
_cell.angle_gamma   90.00
#
_symmetry.space_group_name_H-M   'P 1'
#
loop_
_entity.id
_entity.type
_entity.pdbx_description
1 polymer ?
#
loop_
_entity_poly.entity_id
_entity_poly.type
_entity_poly.pdbx_seq_one_letter_code
_entity_poly.pdbx_strand_id
1 'polypeptide(L)'
;MNINKEKLIELLNLDLTLEYSAAIQYIQHAAVMTGAQFGDIIKELRIHANEEIAHAITLADQISFLGGVPTIEVGEIKISDDNIVMLKQDLEGEEDAIKRYKVRIE
;
A
#
# COMPACT_ATOMS: atom_id res chain seq x y z
N MET A 1 14.49 -17.77 0.53
CA MET A 1 15.25 -17.48 -0.73
C MET A 1 16.52 -16.69 -0.39
N ASN A 2 17.69 -16.92 -1.02
CA ASN A 2 18.90 -16.16 -0.65
C ASN A 2 18.90 -14.78 -1.36
N ILE A 3 18.37 -13.75 -0.69
CA ILE A 3 18.23 -12.40 -1.22
C ILE A 3 19.53 -11.62 -0.96
N ASN A 4 20.17 -11.12 -2.03
CA ASN A 4 21.29 -10.20 -1.89
C ASN A 4 20.80 -8.75 -1.68
N LYS A 5 21.70 -7.84 -1.30
CA LYS A 5 21.35 -6.46 -0.96
C LYS A 5 20.67 -5.72 -2.12
N GLU A 6 21.19 -5.88 -3.34
CA GLU A 6 20.65 -5.23 -4.53
C GLU A 6 19.22 -5.69 -4.79
N LYS A 7 18.94 -7.00 -4.66
CA LYS A 7 17.60 -7.54 -4.80
C LYS A 7 16.67 -7.09 -3.68
N LEU A 8 17.18 -6.97 -2.44
CA LEU A 8 16.39 -6.42 -1.33
C LEU A 8 15.95 -4.98 -1.62
N ILE A 9 16.86 -4.13 -2.09
CA ILE A 9 16.55 -2.73 -2.45
C ILE A 9 15.50 -2.66 -3.57
N GLU A 10 15.62 -3.51 -4.61
CA GLU A 10 14.65 -3.59 -5.70
C GLU A 10 13.25 -3.93 -5.17
N LEU A 11 13.18 -4.94 -4.30
CA LEU A 11 11.93 -5.41 -3.71
C LEU A 11 11.31 -4.38 -2.75
N LEU A 12 12.12 -3.67 -1.95
CA LEU A 12 11.62 -2.59 -1.09
C LEU A 12 11.07 -1.42 -1.91
N ASN A 13 11.69 -1.09 -3.04
CA ASN A 13 11.17 -0.08 -3.95
C ASN A 13 9.84 -0.52 -4.58
N LEU A 14 9.68 -1.81 -4.91
CA LEU A 14 8.39 -2.31 -5.37
C LEU A 14 7.30 -2.13 -4.31
N ASP A 15 7.59 -2.41 -3.04
CA ASP A 15 6.61 -2.18 -1.97
C ASP A 15 6.31 -0.69 -1.82
N LEU A 16 7.34 0.17 -1.83
CA LEU A 16 7.16 1.61 -1.70
C LEU A 16 6.23 2.19 -2.79
N THR A 17 6.40 1.74 -4.03
CA THR A 17 5.50 2.08 -5.15
C THR A 17 4.05 1.70 -4.86
N LEU A 18 3.84 0.55 -4.21
CA LEU A 18 2.52 0.01 -3.91
C LEU A 18 1.87 0.68 -2.69
N GLU A 19 2.65 1.03 -1.66
CA GLU A 19 2.13 1.80 -0.51
C GLU A 19 1.65 3.19 -0.95
N TYR A 20 2.34 3.84 -1.90
CA TYR A 20 1.85 5.08 -2.48
C TYR A 20 0.50 4.92 -3.19
N SER A 21 0.35 3.89 -4.02
CA SER A 21 -0.93 3.63 -4.69
C SER A 21 -2.03 3.28 -3.69
N ALA A 22 -1.73 2.50 -2.65
CA ALA A 22 -2.68 2.12 -1.61
C ALA A 22 -3.16 3.34 -0.82
N ALA A 23 -2.25 4.23 -0.40
CA ALA A 23 -2.62 5.48 0.27
C ALA A 23 -3.58 6.33 -0.59
N ILE A 24 -3.27 6.50 -1.88
CA ILE A 24 -4.11 7.27 -2.81
C ILE A 24 -5.48 6.58 -3.03
N GLN A 25 -5.49 5.26 -3.16
CA GLN A 25 -6.70 4.46 -3.34
C GLN A 25 -7.62 4.58 -2.11
N TYR A 26 -7.10 4.41 -0.89
CA TYR A 26 -7.85 4.57 0.35
C TYR A 26 -8.44 5.98 0.49
N ILE A 27 -7.67 7.03 0.15
CA ILE A 27 -8.18 8.41 0.12
C ILE A 27 -9.35 8.55 -0.84
N GLN A 28 -9.23 7.98 -2.05
CA GLN A 28 -10.26 8.05 -3.08
C GLN A 28 -11.52 7.31 -2.63
N HIS A 29 -11.40 6.04 -2.22
CA HIS A 29 -12.52 5.21 -1.76
C HIS A 29 -13.23 5.85 -0.56
N ALA A 30 -12.49 6.34 0.44
CA ALA A 30 -13.08 7.02 1.60
C ALA A 30 -13.80 8.34 1.24
N ALA A 31 -13.46 8.98 0.12
CA ALA A 31 -14.10 10.21 -0.33
C ALA A 31 -15.40 9.95 -1.11
N VAL A 32 -15.45 8.87 -1.89
CA VAL A 32 -16.59 8.57 -2.78
C VAL A 32 -17.57 7.54 -2.21
N MET A 33 -17.19 6.78 -1.18
CA MET A 33 -18.06 5.81 -0.53
C MET A 33 -19.25 6.52 0.16
N THR A 34 -20.45 5.99 -0.05
CA THR A 34 -21.70 6.59 0.47
C THR A 34 -22.60 5.57 1.18
N GLY A 35 -23.53 6.04 2.03
CA GLY A 35 -24.50 5.21 2.74
C GLY A 35 -24.24 5.15 4.25
N ALA A 36 -25.30 5.23 5.05
CA ALA A 36 -25.20 5.33 6.50
C ALA A 36 -24.50 4.12 7.15
N GLN A 37 -24.67 2.94 6.56
CA GLN A 37 -24.03 1.70 7.02
C GLN A 37 -22.50 1.67 6.84
N PHE A 38 -21.94 2.56 6.01
CA PHE A 38 -20.50 2.62 5.75
C PHE A 38 -19.79 3.71 6.57
N GLY A 39 -20.49 4.42 7.46
CA GLY A 39 -19.94 5.56 8.19
C GLY A 39 -18.68 5.24 8.99
N ASP A 40 -18.62 4.09 9.65
CA ASP A 40 -17.42 3.67 10.39
C ASP A 40 -16.33 3.12 9.46
N ILE A 41 -16.71 2.42 8.38
CA ILE A 41 -15.77 1.96 7.35
C ILE A 41 -15.02 3.14 6.73
N ILE A 42 -15.72 4.23 6.39
CA ILE A 42 -15.10 5.45 5.85
C ILE A 42 -14.06 6.03 6.81
N LYS A 43 -14.25 5.92 8.13
CA LYS A 43 -13.25 6.36 9.12
C LYS A 43 -12.02 5.46 9.10
N GLU A 44 -12.23 4.14 9.06
CA GLU A 44 -11.14 3.16 8.98
C GLU A 44 -10.30 3.32 7.70
N LEU A 45 -10.93 3.52 6.53
CA LEU A 45 -10.19 3.76 5.28
C LEU A 45 -9.27 5.00 5.38
N ARG A 46 -9.66 6.03 6.14
CA ARG A 46 -8.80 7.21 6.38
C ARG A 46 -7.65 6.92 7.33
N ILE A 47 -7.82 5.96 8.24
CA ILE A 47 -6.74 5.49 9.11
C ILE A 47 -5.74 4.72 8.25
N HIS A 48 -6.20 3.75 7.46
CA HIS A 48 -5.35 2.99 6.54
C HIS A 48 -4.56 3.88 5.58
N ALA A 49 -5.20 4.91 4.99
CA ALA A 49 -4.48 5.89 4.17
C ALA A 49 -3.27 6.52 4.88
N ASN A 50 -3.35 6.80 6.19
CA ASN A 50 -2.23 7.33 6.96
C ASN A 50 -1.22 6.24 7.34
N GLU A 51 -1.68 5.02 7.60
CA GLU A 51 -0.81 3.86 7.84
C GLU A 51 0.07 3.57 6.62
N GLU A 52 -0.50 3.61 5.41
CA GLU A 52 0.31 3.41 4.19
C GLU A 52 1.35 4.50 3.96
N ILE A 53 1.05 5.74 4.35
CA ILE A 53 2.06 6.80 4.34
C ILE A 53 3.16 6.53 5.38
N ALA A 54 2.81 6.02 6.57
CA ALA A 54 3.80 5.64 7.58
C ALA A 54 4.66 4.45 7.13
N HIS A 55 4.08 3.47 6.45
CA HIS A 55 4.78 2.37 5.80
C HIS A 55 5.75 2.90 4.73
N ALA A 56 5.28 3.79 3.84
CA ALA A 56 6.08 4.40 2.80
C ALA A 56 7.30 5.16 3.35
N ILE A 57 7.12 5.94 4.43
CA ILE A 57 8.22 6.63 5.12
C ILE A 57 9.26 5.61 5.61
N THR A 58 8.80 4.54 6.28
CA THR A 58 9.68 3.50 6.81
C THR A 58 10.47 2.81 5.69
N LEU A 59 9.81 2.47 4.58
CA LEU A 59 10.45 1.84 3.42
C LEU A 59 11.47 2.77 2.77
N ALA A 60 11.13 4.05 2.58
CA ALA A 60 12.05 5.04 2.01
C ALA A 60 13.33 5.19 2.85
N ASP A 61 13.20 5.28 4.17
CA ASP A 61 14.34 5.36 5.09
C ASP A 61 15.22 4.10 5.01
N GLN A 62 14.60 2.92 4.97
CA GLN A 62 15.32 1.64 4.83
C GLN A 62 16.06 1.52 3.50
N ILE A 63 15.42 1.89 2.39
CA ILE A 63 16.03 1.90 1.05
C ILE A 63 17.26 2.81 1.06
N SER A 64 17.11 4.03 1.60
CA SER A 64 18.22 5.00 1.69
C SER A 64 19.36 4.47 2.56
N PHE A 65 19.05 3.89 3.72
CA PHE A 65 20.04 3.29 4.62
C PHE A 65 20.86 2.18 3.97
N LEU A 66 20.24 1.36 3.10
CA LEU A 66 20.92 0.30 2.36
C LEU A 66 21.77 0.81 1.17
N GLY A 67 21.76 2.12 0.92
CA GLY A 67 22.47 2.78 -0.18
C GLY A 67 21.70 2.82 -1.50
N GLY A 68 20.38 2.57 -1.48
CA GLY A 68 19.49 2.74 -2.61
C GLY A 68 18.91 4.15 -2.71
N VAL A 69 18.21 4.44 -3.81
CA VAL A 69 17.40 5.65 -3.98
C VAL A 69 15.93 5.25 -3.87
N PRO A 70 15.17 5.80 -2.90
CA PRO A 70 13.74 5.55 -2.80
C PRO A 70 13.00 6.01 -4.05
N THR A 71 12.17 5.14 -4.59
CA THR A 71 11.32 5.45 -5.74
C THR A 71 10.28 6.51 -5.39
N ILE A 72 9.83 7.22 -6.42
CA ILE A 72 8.69 8.14 -6.40
C ILE A 72 7.55 7.65 -7.31
N GLU A 73 7.73 6.50 -7.96
CA GLU A 73 6.73 5.92 -8.84
C GLU A 73 5.52 5.46 -8.04
N VAL A 74 4.33 5.59 -8.62
CA VAL A 74 3.06 5.19 -8.01
C VAL A 74 2.52 4.00 -8.79
N GLY A 75 2.10 2.96 -8.07
CA GLY A 75 1.52 1.75 -8.65
C GLY A 75 0.16 1.99 -9.31
N GLU A 76 -0.43 0.91 -9.83
CA GLU A 76 -1.81 0.95 -10.33
C GLU A 76 -2.78 1.29 -9.20
N ILE A 77 -3.70 2.23 -9.46
CA ILE A 77 -4.78 2.60 -8.54
C ILE A 77 -6.08 2.10 -9.15
N LYS A 78 -6.84 1.31 -8.38
CA LYS A 78 -8.16 0.83 -8.77
C LYS A 78 -9.21 1.76 -8.19
N ILE A 79 -10.32 1.91 -8.91
CA ILE A 79 -11.50 2.66 -8.46
C ILE A 79 -12.76 1.87 -8.79
N SER A 80 -13.86 2.23 -8.15
CA SER A 80 -15.20 1.74 -8.48
C SER A 80 -16.27 2.76 -8.09
N ASP A 81 -17.49 2.59 -8.59
CA ASP A 81 -18.71 3.25 -8.10
C ASP A 81 -19.50 2.36 -7.10
N ASP A 82 -19.09 1.10 -6.92
CA ASP A 82 -19.69 0.17 -5.98
C ASP A 82 -18.82 0.02 -4.71
N ASN A 83 -19.40 0.34 -3.56
CA ASN A 83 -18.70 0.30 -2.27
C ASN A 83 -18.11 -1.08 -1.92
N ILE A 84 -18.78 -2.17 -2.30
CA ILE A 84 -18.29 -3.53 -2.01
C ILE A 84 -17.13 -3.87 -2.93
N VAL A 85 -17.13 -3.39 -4.18
CA VAL A 85 -16.00 -3.55 -5.08
C VAL A 85 -14.77 -2.77 -4.57
N MET A 86 -14.94 -1.55 -4.07
CA MET A 86 -13.86 -0.78 -3.43
C MET A 86 -13.19 -1.59 -2.32
N LEU A 87 -13.97 -2.11 -1.37
CA LEU A 87 -13.45 -2.89 -0.25
C LEU A 87 -12.73 -4.18 -0.68
N LYS A 88 -13.17 -4.80 -1.78
CA LYS A 88 -12.47 -5.95 -2.35
C LYS A 88 -11.15 -5.57 -3.00
N GLN A 89 -11.09 -4.42 -3.67
CA GLN A 89 -9.85 -3.90 -4.26
C GLN A 89 -8.83 -3.56 -3.17
N ASP A 90 -9.28 -2.96 -2.06
CA ASP A 90 -8.43 -2.68 -0.90
C ASP A 90 -7.91 -3.98 -0.27
N LEU A 91 -8.81 -4.95 -0.01
CA LEU A 91 -8.42 -6.26 0.54
C LEU A 91 -7.43 -7.03 -0.36
N GLU A 92 -7.60 -6.96 -1.68
CA GLU A 92 -6.66 -7.59 -2.63
C GLU A 92 -5.25 -7.00 -2.50
N GLY A 93 -5.16 -5.68 -2.30
CA GLY A 93 -3.89 -4.98 -2.05
C GLY A 93 -3.20 -5.47 -0.78
N GLU A 94 -3.94 -5.58 0.31
CA GLU A 94 -3.45 -6.08 1.60
C GLU A 94 -2.96 -7.54 1.51
N GLU A 95 -3.73 -8.40 0.84
CA GLU A 95 -3.35 -9.79 0.65
C GLU A 95 -2.07 -9.92 -0.19
N ASP A 96 -1.89 -9.08 -1.21
CA ASP A 96 -0.67 -9.05 -2.00
C ASP A 96 0.53 -8.57 -1.17
N ALA A 97 0.36 -7.52 -0.36
CA ALA A 97 1.40 -7.03 0.55
C ALA A 97 1.88 -8.13 1.50
N ILE A 98 0.95 -8.83 2.16
CA ILE A 98 1.25 -9.95 3.05
C ILE A 98 2.02 -11.06 2.32
N LYS A 99 1.62 -11.41 1.10
CA LYS A 99 2.31 -12.43 0.29
C LYS A 99 3.75 -11.99 -0.02
N ARG A 100 3.95 -10.75 -0.47
CA ARG A 100 5.29 -10.21 -0.78
C ARG A 100 6.22 -10.18 0.43
N TYR A 101 5.70 -9.83 1.60
CA TYR A 101 6.50 -9.77 2.82
C TYR A 101 6.93 -11.15 3.31
N LYS A 102 6.04 -12.15 3.24
CA LYS A 102 6.39 -13.54 3.64
C LYS A 102 7.55 -14.11 2.84
N VAL A 103 7.59 -13.86 1.53
CA VAL A 103 8.69 -14.29 0.65
C VAL A 103 10.07 -13.79 1.11
N ARG A 104 10.13 -12.70 1.87
CA ARG A 104 11.39 -12.10 2.34
C ARG A 104 11.86 -12.63 3.69
N ILE A 105 10.94 -13.22 4.48
CA ILE A 105 11.24 -13.79 5.80
C ILE A 105 11.56 -15.29 5.69
N GLU A 106 11.08 -15.96 4.64
CA GLU A 106 11.27 -17.39 4.33
C GLU A 106 12.44 -17.68 3.34
#